data_AF-A0A3D9I6X2-F1
#
_entry.id   AF-A0A3D9I6X2-F1
#
_cell.length_a   1.000
_cell.length_b   1.000
_cell.length_c   1.000
_cell.angle_alpha   90.00
_cell.angle_beta   90.00
_cell.angle_gamma   90.00
#
_symmetry.space_group_name_H-M   'P 1'
#
loop_
_entity.id
_entity.type
_entity.pdbx_description
1 polymer ?
#
loop_
_entity_poly.entity_id
_entity_poly.type
_entity_poly.pdbx_seq_one_letter_code
_entity_poly.pdbx_strand_id
1 'polypeptide(L)'
;MDKQRYYVSVSASMVGTEPSLTDQLTIFATEEERNHLLALLNREQKATEKTYIRAQIPYKSADHDKATNRYNEGMVDIYRYIYQVGTIETKRHIEYMDILQELRTPDYHHQGYGHSESNNPGL
;
A
#
# COMPACT_ATOMS: atom_id res chain seq x y z
N MET A 1 19.46 -6.31 19.20
CA MET A 1 18.88 -7.49 18.52
C MET A 1 19.46 -7.56 17.13
N ASP A 2 19.83 -8.75 16.67
CA ASP A 2 20.37 -8.93 15.33
C ASP A 2 19.25 -8.84 14.29
N LYS A 3 19.52 -8.20 13.15
CA LYS A 3 18.57 -8.09 12.05
C LYS A 3 18.80 -9.25 11.10
N GLN A 4 17.79 -10.07 10.91
CA GLN A 4 17.84 -11.17 9.96
C GLN A 4 17.05 -10.84 8.69
N ARG A 5 17.43 -11.49 7.58
CA ARG A 5 16.68 -11.43 6.33
C ARG A 5 15.39 -12.24 6.46
N TYR A 6 14.26 -11.62 6.14
CA TYR A 6 12.97 -12.27 6.02
C TYR A 6 12.34 -12.00 4.65
N TYR A 7 11.48 -12.92 4.24
CA TYR A 7 10.66 -12.86 3.04
C TYR A 7 9.20 -12.72 3.46
N VAL A 8 8.54 -11.70 2.92
CA VAL A 8 7.18 -11.30 3.24
C VAL A 8 6.31 -11.54 2.02
N SER A 9 5.24 -12.30 2.19
CA SER A 9 4.19 -12.46 1.19
C SER A 9 2.95 -11.74 1.70
N VAL A 10 2.65 -10.57 1.15
CA VAL A 10 1.47 -9.78 1.57
C VAL A 10 0.18 -10.50 1.20
N SER A 11 0.14 -11.09 0.00
CA SER A 11 -0.98 -11.91 -0.51
C SER A 11 -1.30 -13.11 0.38
N ALA A 12 -0.27 -13.80 0.87
CA ALA A 12 -0.41 -14.94 1.77
C ALA A 12 -0.41 -14.56 3.27
N SER A 13 -0.25 -13.27 3.59
CA SER A 13 -0.08 -12.77 4.97
C SER A 13 0.95 -13.55 5.79
N MET A 14 2.10 -13.85 5.17
CA MET A 14 3.13 -14.72 5.72
C MET A 14 4.48 -14.01 5.77
N VAL A 15 5.25 -14.27 6.84
CA VAL A 15 6.63 -13.81 6.99
C VAL A 15 7.52 -14.98 7.38
N GLY A 16 8.41 -15.38 6.48
CA GLY A 16 9.31 -16.53 6.63
C GLY A 16 10.77 -16.18 6.37
N THR A 17 11.65 -17.12 6.65
CA THR A 17 13.09 -17.04 6.31
C THR A 17 13.41 -17.67 4.96
N GLU A 18 12.42 -18.30 4.33
CA GLU A 18 12.55 -18.98 3.05
C GLU A 18 11.90 -18.16 1.94
N PRO A 19 12.53 -18.10 0.76
CA PRO A 19 11.95 -17.41 -0.38
C PRO A 19 10.71 -18.17 -0.89
N SER A 20 9.66 -17.42 -1.21
CA SER A 20 8.46 -17.93 -1.88
C SER A 20 8.57 -17.76 -3.40
N LEU A 21 7.85 -18.60 -4.15
CA LEU A 21 7.92 -18.62 -5.62
C LEU A 21 7.30 -17.39 -6.29
N THR A 22 6.42 -16.65 -5.59
CA THR A 22 5.68 -15.49 -6.13
C THR A 22 5.48 -14.40 -5.08
N ASP A 23 5.45 -13.13 -5.52
CA ASP A 23 5.07 -11.94 -4.75
C ASP A 23 5.74 -11.82 -3.36
N GLN A 24 7.04 -12.08 -3.31
CA GLN A 24 7.84 -11.97 -2.10
C GLN A 24 8.57 -10.63 -2.01
N LEU A 25 8.48 -9.99 -0.85
CA LEU A 25 9.21 -8.78 -0.50
C LEU A 25 10.30 -9.13 0.51
N THR A 26 11.52 -8.69 0.24
CA THR A 26 12.67 -8.98 1.11
C THR A 26 12.88 -7.85 2.10
N ILE A 27 12.96 -8.18 3.39
CA ILE A 27 13.16 -7.23 4.48
C ILE A 27 14.34 -7.62 5.39
N PHE A 28 14.90 -6.65 6.09
CA PHE A 28 15.86 -6.84 7.17
C PHE A 28 15.28 -6.31 8.48
N ALA A 29 14.87 -7.24 9.34
CA ALA A 29 14.10 -6.95 10.53
C ALA A 29 14.64 -7.75 11.72
N THR A 30 14.42 -7.25 12.94
CA THR A 30 14.53 -8.05 14.16
C THR A 30 13.32 -8.98 14.32
N GLU A 31 13.38 -9.93 15.26
CA GLU A 31 12.19 -10.73 15.60
C GLU A 31 10.99 -9.87 16.03
N GLU A 32 11.24 -8.76 16.74
CA GLU A 32 10.18 -7.83 17.14
C GLU A 32 9.55 -7.14 15.93
N GLU A 33 10.38 -6.61 15.02
CA GLU A 33 9.93 -5.98 13.78
C GLU A 33 9.15 -6.98 12.90
N ARG A 34 9.62 -8.23 12.83
CA ARG A 34 8.95 -9.33 12.13
C ARG A 34 7.59 -9.66 12.74
N ASN A 35 7.50 -9.77 14.07
CA ASN A 35 6.24 -10.04 14.77
C ASN A 35 5.26 -8.87 14.63
N HIS A 36 5.76 -7.64 14.64
CA HIS A 36 4.94 -6.45 14.40
C HIS A 36 4.31 -6.47 13.01
N LEU A 37 5.12 -6.72 11.97
CA LEU A 37 4.61 -6.86 10.60
C LEU A 37 3.58 -7.99 10.47
N LEU A 38 3.85 -9.14 11.10
CA LEU A 38 2.92 -10.26 11.09
C LEU A 38 1.57 -9.90 11.75
N ALA A 39 1.60 -9.10 12.82
CA ALA A 39 0.39 -8.61 13.48
C ALA A 39 -0.42 -7.65 12.59
N LEU A 40 0.25 -6.77 11.84
CA LEU A 40 -0.39 -5.89 10.85
C LEU A 40 -1.08 -6.71 9.75
N LEU A 41 -0.38 -7.69 9.17
CA LEU A 41 -0.93 -8.59 8.15
C LEU A 41 -2.16 -9.36 8.66
N ASN A 42 -2.09 -9.92 9.87
CA ASN A 42 -3.22 -10.63 10.49
C ASN A 42 -4.43 -9.73 10.76
N ARG A 43 -4.18 -8.47 11.15
CA ARG A 43 -5.25 -7.48 11.38
C ARG A 43 -5.98 -7.17 10.08
N GLU A 44 -5.26 -6.97 8.99
CA GLU A 44 -5.85 -6.66 7.69
C GLU A 44 -6.62 -7.84 7.07
N GLN A 45 -6.10 -9.07 7.20
CA GLN A 45 -6.85 -10.29 6.85
C GLN A 45 -8.21 -10.34 7.57
N LYS A 46 -8.22 -10.16 8.89
CA LYS A 46 -9.45 -10.17 9.69
C LYS A 46 -10.40 -9.02 9.34
N ALA A 47 -9.86 -7.84 9.01
CA ALA A 47 -10.66 -6.68 8.61
C ALA A 47 -11.33 -6.91 7.24
N THR A 48 -10.61 -7.56 6.33
CA THR A 48 -11.10 -7.97 5.01
C THR A 48 -12.25 -8.96 5.16
N GLU A 49 -12.08 -10.05 5.93
CA GLU A 49 -13.14 -11.03 6.20
C GLU A 49 -14.43 -10.39 6.75
N LYS A 50 -14.31 -9.45 7.70
CA LYS A 50 -15.47 -8.72 8.26
C LYS A 50 -16.15 -7.81 7.24
N THR A 51 -15.39 -7.23 6.32
CA THR A 51 -15.91 -6.34 5.28
C THR A 51 -16.64 -7.13 4.19
N TYR A 52 -16.13 -8.32 3.82
CA TYR A 52 -16.80 -9.25 2.90
C TYR A 52 -18.18 -9.69 3.42
N ILE A 53 -18.33 -9.93 4.73
CA ILE A 53 -19.63 -10.26 5.34
C ILE A 53 -20.61 -9.08 5.25
N ARG A 54 -20.12 -7.83 5.36
CA ARG A 54 -20.98 -6.63 5.24
C ARG A 54 -21.33 -6.27 3.79
N ALA A 55 -20.50 -6.65 2.82
CA ALA A 55 -20.73 -6.39 1.40
C ALA A 55 -21.88 -7.24 0.79
N GLN A 56 -22.38 -8.24 1.49
CA GLN A 56 -23.59 -8.99 1.09
C GLN A 56 -24.90 -8.25 1.45
N ILE A 57 -24.82 -7.15 2.20
CA ILE A 57 -25.97 -6.27 2.45
C ILE A 57 -25.87 -5.11 1.45
N PRO A 58 -26.86 -4.91 0.55
CA PRO A 58 -26.83 -3.84 -0.43
C PRO A 58 -27.07 -2.48 0.26
N TYR A 59 -26.05 -1.94 0.94
CA TYR A 59 -26.08 -0.58 1.44
C TYR A 59 -25.52 0.37 0.39
N LYS A 60 -26.48 0.87 -0.38
CA LYS A 60 -26.44 2.07 -1.22
C LYS A 60 -25.64 3.19 -0.55
N SER A 61 -24.38 3.38 -0.95
CA SER A 61 -23.62 4.65 -1.01
C SER A 61 -22.14 4.36 -1.22
N ALA A 62 -21.69 4.24 -2.46
CA ALA A 62 -20.27 4.41 -2.81
C ALA A 62 -20.13 5.11 -4.16
N ASP A 63 -21.03 6.06 -4.43
CA ASP A 63 -20.82 7.10 -5.43
C ASP A 63 -20.42 8.35 -4.65
N HIS A 64 -19.11 8.59 -4.55
CA HIS A 64 -18.51 9.93 -4.47
C HIS A 64 -16.99 9.79 -4.64
N ASP A 65 -16.59 9.84 -5.92
CA ASP A 65 -15.49 10.67 -6.44
C ASP A 65 -14.23 10.83 -5.55
N LYS A 66 -13.19 10.03 -5.83
CA LYS A 66 -11.92 10.46 -6.47
C LYS A 66 -10.82 9.46 -6.20
N ALA A 67 -10.30 8.91 -7.29
CA ALA A 67 -9.30 7.85 -7.36
C ALA A 67 -9.79 6.54 -6.76
N THR A 68 -9.87 5.50 -7.60
CA THR A 68 -9.90 4.11 -7.18
C THR A 68 -8.67 3.83 -6.32
N ASN A 69 -8.72 4.15 -5.03
CA ASN A 69 -7.67 3.77 -4.11
C ASN A 69 -7.82 2.26 -3.91
N ARG A 70 -7.16 1.47 -4.77
CA ARG A 70 -7.23 0.00 -4.78
C ARG A 70 -6.82 -0.62 -3.44
N TYR A 71 -6.22 0.17 -2.54
CA TYR A 71 -5.72 -0.23 -1.25
C TYR A 71 -6.42 0.53 -0.13
N ASN A 72 -6.83 -0.19 0.92
CA ASN A 72 -7.31 0.41 2.16
C ASN A 72 -6.15 0.98 2.99
N GLU A 73 -6.46 1.86 3.94
CA GLU A 73 -5.46 2.49 4.83
C GLU A 73 -4.54 1.49 5.54
N GLY A 74 -5.06 0.34 5.96
CA GLY A 74 -4.23 -0.68 6.63
C GLY A 74 -3.27 -1.42 5.68
N MET A 75 -3.63 -1.58 4.39
CA MET A 75 -2.70 -2.07 3.38
C MET A 75 -1.57 -1.06 3.14
N VAL A 76 -1.92 0.23 3.07
CA VAL A 76 -0.92 1.30 2.96
C VAL A 76 0.05 1.25 4.14
N ASP A 77 -0.44 1.06 5.37
CA ASP A 77 0.39 0.96 6.57
C ASP A 77 1.38 -0.23 6.52
N ILE A 78 0.91 -1.41 6.07
CA ILE A 78 1.76 -2.58 5.85
C ILE A 78 2.88 -2.28 4.84
N TYR A 79 2.52 -1.72 3.68
CA TYR A 79 3.52 -1.41 2.65
C TYR A 79 4.50 -0.31 3.09
N ARG A 80 4.06 0.66 3.89
CA ARG A 80 4.95 1.66 4.51
C ARG A 80 5.94 1.02 5.46
N TYR A 81 5.49 0.10 6.30
CA TYR A 81 6.36 -0.62 7.22
C TYR A 81 7.39 -1.46 6.45
N ILE A 82 6.92 -2.22 5.45
CA ILE A 82 7.80 -3.02 4.58
C ILE A 82 8.79 -2.12 3.83
N TYR A 83 8.37 -0.93 3.37
CA TYR A 83 9.27 0.03 2.74
C TYR A 83 10.38 0.47 3.70
N GLN A 84 10.06 0.71 4.98
CA GLN A 84 11.03 1.15 5.97
C GLN A 84 12.10 0.09 6.27
N VAL A 85 11.69 -1.18 6.46
CA VAL A 85 12.59 -2.30 6.79
C VAL A 85 13.07 -3.09 5.56
N GLY A 86 12.60 -2.73 4.37
CA GLY A 86 12.82 -3.44 3.11
C GLY A 86 14.18 -3.20 2.48
N THR A 87 14.59 -4.13 1.62
CA THR A 87 15.74 -3.97 0.72
C THR A 87 15.46 -2.91 -0.35
N ILE A 88 16.52 -2.49 -1.05
CA ILE A 88 16.42 -1.55 -2.18
C ILE A 88 15.47 -2.11 -3.26
N GLU A 89 15.54 -3.41 -3.52
CA GLU A 89 14.66 -4.09 -4.49
C GLU A 89 13.19 -4.01 -4.06
N THR A 90 12.92 -4.27 -2.78
CA THR A 90 11.58 -4.16 -2.19
C THR A 90 11.05 -2.73 -2.26
N LYS A 91 11.87 -1.73 -1.96
CA LYS A 91 11.50 -0.31 -2.05
C LYS A 91 11.11 0.05 -3.48
N ARG A 92 11.96 -0.29 -4.45
CA ARG A 92 11.69 -0.04 -5.88
C ARG A 92 10.43 -0.74 -6.36
N HIS A 93 10.18 -1.97 -5.88
CA HIS A 93 8.97 -2.70 -6.21
C HIS A 93 7.73 -1.96 -5.70
N ILE A 94 7.74 -1.52 -4.43
CA ILE A 94 6.64 -0.76 -3.83
C ILE A 94 6.44 0.60 -4.52
N GLU A 95 7.51 1.27 -4.91
CA GLU A 95 7.47 2.51 -5.70
C GLU A 95 6.83 2.28 -7.07
N TYR A 96 7.16 1.18 -7.75
CA TYR A 96 6.57 0.81 -9.04
C TYR A 96 5.08 0.48 -8.93
N MET A 97 4.64 -0.09 -7.80
CA MET A 97 3.23 -0.37 -7.55
C MET A 97 2.39 0.89 -7.31
N ASP A 98 3.01 2.07 -7.15
CA ASP A 98 2.37 3.36 -6.88
C ASP A 98 1.44 3.38 -5.64
N ILE A 99 1.69 2.48 -4.69
CA ILE A 99 0.86 2.32 -3.47
C ILE A 99 1.11 3.48 -2.49
N LEU A 100 2.33 4.01 -2.50
CA LEU A 100 2.79 5.05 -1.60
C LEU A 100 2.93 6.37 -2.37
N GLN A 101 1.81 6.90 -2.88
CA GLN A 101 1.81 8.15 -3.66
C GLN A 101 2.47 9.32 -2.91
N GLU A 102 2.35 9.33 -1.58
CA GLU A 102 3.00 10.29 -0.68
C GLU A 102 4.55 10.23 -0.73
N LEU A 103 5.14 9.06 -1.00
CA LEU A 103 6.60 8.89 -1.10
C LEU A 103 7.17 9.36 -2.44
N ARG A 104 6.33 9.57 -3.45
CA ARG A 104 6.74 9.98 -4.80
C ARG A 104 7.09 11.47 -4.90
N THR A 105 6.99 12.22 -3.79
CA THR A 105 7.22 13.67 -3.77
C THR A 105 8.53 14.05 -3.08
N PRO A 106 9.50 14.56 -3.85
CA PRO A 106 10.36 15.62 -3.33
C PRO A 106 9.85 17.01 -3.67
N ASP A 107 9.21 17.21 -4.83
CA ASP A 107 8.65 18.50 -5.24
C ASP A 107 7.79 18.27 -6.50
N TYR A 108 6.51 17.96 -6.33
CA TYR A 108 5.55 18.09 -7.42
C TYR A 108 4.66 19.28 -7.09
N HIS A 109 5.19 20.48 -7.33
CA HIS A 109 4.36 21.64 -7.63
C HIS A 109 3.50 21.29 -8.85
N HIS A 110 2.33 20.71 -8.62
CA HIS A 110 1.23 20.78 -9.56
C HIS A 110 0.82 22.26 -9.65
N GLN A 111 1.52 23.02 -10.50
CA GLN A 111 0.99 24.25 -11.04
C GLN A 111 -0.36 23.89 -11.64
N GLY A 112 -1.42 24.51 -11.11
CA GLY A 112 -2.79 24.09 -11.34
C GLY A 112 -3.13 23.93 -12.82
N TYR A 113 -4.05 23.03 -13.10
CA TYR A 113 -4.85 23.08 -14.32
C TYR A 113 -5.69 24.36 -14.31
N GLY A 114 -5.04 25.48 -14.61
CA GLY A 114 -5.65 26.71 -15.05
C GLY A 114 -5.66 26.72 -16.56
N HIS A 115 -6.52 25.91 -17.19
CA HIS A 115 -6.96 26.26 -18.55
C HIS A 115 -8.20 27.14 -18.41
N SER A 116 -7.95 28.37 -17.99
CA SER A 116 -8.83 29.49 -18.29
C SER A 116 -8.61 29.82 -19.77
N GLU A 117 -9.44 29.26 -20.65
CA GLU A 117 -9.63 29.82 -21.98
C GLU A 117 -11.05 30.34 -22.11
N SER A 118 -11.33 31.37 -21.31
CA SER A 118 -12.32 32.37 -21.64
C SER A 118 -11.74 33.23 -22.77
N ASN A 119 -12.02 32.89 -24.03
CA ASN A 119 -12.02 33.90 -25.08
C ASN A 119 -12.88 33.46 -26.28
N ASN A 120 -14.15 33.84 -26.24
CA ASN A 120 -14.97 33.94 -27.44
C ASN A 120 -15.32 35.43 -27.62
N PRO A 121 -14.53 36.22 -28.37
CA PRO A 121 -15.02 37.48 -28.87
C PRO A 121 -15.95 37.14 -30.03
N GLY A 122 -17.24 37.43 -29.86
CA GLY A 122 -18.20 37.31 -30.94
C GLY A 122 -17.78 38.12 -32.16
N LEU A 123 -18.16 37.62 -33.33
CA LEU A 123 -18.69 38.34 -34.49
C LEU A 123 -19.22 37.31 -35.49
#